data_AF-A0A3D6D2A1-F1
#
_entry.id   AF-A0A3D6D2A1-F1
#
_cell.length_a   1.000
_cell.length_b   1.000
_cell.length_c   1.000
_cell.angle_alpha   90.00
_cell.angle_beta   90.00
_cell.angle_gamma   90.00
#
_symmetry.space_group_name_H-M   'P 1'
#
loop_
_entity.id
_entity.type
_entity.pdbx_description
1 polymer ?
#
loop_
_entity_poly.entity_id
_entity_poly.type
_entity_poly.pdbx_seq_one_letter_code
_entity_poly.pdbx_strand_id
1 'polypeptide(L)'
;MLQSYHRQVWQLLACSCLLALFAGCSVKKLAIRQVGNAFAGTGTSFASDNDPELIREALPFSLKLMESLLAEIPDHQPLLLSTSSAYSQYAYAFLQMDADRLEDLDFRQSQALRKRAANLFVRARDYGLQGLEVDHSGFAVLLRADPKTAVLNLR
;
A
#
# COMPACT_ATOMS: atom_id res chain seq x y z
N MET A 1 -28.20 -8.02 51.97
CA MET A 1 -27.32 -9.11 51.46
C MET A 1 -27.59 -9.44 49.98
N LEU A 2 -28.85 -9.57 49.55
CA LEU A 2 -29.20 -9.82 48.12
C LEU A 2 -28.88 -8.64 47.17
N GLN A 3 -29.10 -7.38 47.61
CA GLN A 3 -28.84 -6.18 46.78
C GLN A 3 -27.36 -5.97 46.45
N SER A 4 -26.46 -6.29 47.39
CA SER A 4 -25.00 -6.21 47.19
C SER A 4 -24.50 -7.28 46.22
N TYR A 5 -25.13 -8.45 46.21
CA TYR A 5 -24.79 -9.55 45.30
C TYR A 5 -25.14 -9.20 43.85
N HIS A 6 -26.33 -8.64 43.61
CA HIS A 6 -26.70 -8.14 42.27
C HIS A 6 -25.74 -7.06 41.78
N ARG A 7 -25.34 -6.11 42.63
CA ARG A 7 -24.40 -5.05 42.23
C ARG A 7 -23.02 -5.61 41.84
N GLN A 8 -22.51 -6.61 42.56
CA GLN A 8 -21.25 -7.28 42.24
C GLN A 8 -21.33 -8.08 40.93
N VAL A 9 -22.42 -8.81 40.70
CA VAL A 9 -22.62 -9.57 39.45
C VAL A 9 -22.66 -8.65 38.24
N TRP A 10 -23.33 -7.50 38.34
CA TRP A 10 -23.38 -6.51 37.26
C TRP A 10 -22.02 -5.86 36.99
N GLN A 11 -21.20 -5.61 38.03
CA GLN A 11 -19.83 -5.11 37.86
C GLN A 11 -18.92 -6.13 37.16
N LEU A 12 -19.03 -7.41 37.52
CA LEU A 12 -18.26 -8.49 36.89
C LEU A 12 -18.67 -8.71 35.43
N LEU A 13 -19.97 -8.66 35.13
CA LEU A 13 -20.48 -8.74 33.76
C LEU A 13 -20.02 -7.54 32.91
N ALA A 14 -20.04 -6.33 33.46
CA ALA A 14 -19.55 -5.13 32.78
C ALA A 14 -18.04 -5.21 32.48
N CYS A 15 -17.22 -5.65 33.45
CA CYS A 15 -15.78 -5.87 33.23
C CYS A 15 -15.50 -6.94 32.17
N SER A 16 -16.26 -8.06 32.19
CA SER A 16 -16.13 -9.12 31.19
C SER A 16 -16.48 -8.64 29.78
N CYS A 17 -17.57 -7.88 29.63
CA CYS A 17 -17.93 -7.24 28.37
C CYS A 17 -16.85 -6.27 27.88
N LEU A 18 -16.26 -5.48 28.80
CA LEU A 18 -15.19 -4.55 28.47
C LEU A 18 -13.93 -5.28 27.98
N LEU A 19 -13.54 -6.37 28.64
CA LEU A 19 -12.41 -7.23 28.22
C LEU A 19 -12.66 -7.89 26.85
N ALA A 20 -13.90 -8.31 26.57
CA ALA A 20 -14.28 -8.86 25.27
C ALA A 20 -14.18 -7.82 24.13
N LEU A 21 -14.44 -6.55 24.41
CA LEU A 21 -14.28 -5.46 23.45
C LEU A 21 -12.80 -5.20 23.08
N PHE A 22 -11.86 -5.43 24.00
CA PHE A 22 -10.42 -5.29 23.72
C PHE A 22 -9.80 -6.53 23.04
N ALA A 23 -10.47 -7.69 23.06
CA ALA A 23 -10.00 -8.90 22.39
C ALA A 23 -10.04 -8.80 20.84
N GLY A 24 -10.68 -7.76 20.28
CA GLY A 24 -10.75 -7.50 18.83
C GLY A 24 -9.49 -6.87 18.22
N CYS A 25 -8.57 -6.34 19.04
CA CYS A 25 -7.27 -5.86 18.56
C CYS A 25 -6.35 -7.07 18.32
N SER A 26 -6.34 -7.58 17.09
CA SER A 26 -5.40 -8.63 16.68
C SER A 26 -3.96 -8.12 16.84
N VAL A 27 -3.24 -8.64 17.85
CA VAL A 27 -1.81 -8.35 18.08
C VAL A 27 -0.98 -8.63 16.83
N LYS A 28 -1.36 -9.68 16.07
CA LYS A 28 -0.77 -9.98 14.74
C LYS A 28 -0.93 -8.79 13.79
N LYS A 29 -2.15 -8.25 13.66
CA LYS A 29 -2.43 -7.11 12.76
C LYS A 29 -1.65 -5.86 13.19
N LEU A 30 -1.56 -5.59 14.49
CA LEU A 30 -0.75 -4.49 15.02
C LEU A 30 0.73 -4.65 14.67
N ALA A 31 1.29 -5.85 14.86
CA ALA A 31 2.68 -6.15 14.52
C ALA A 31 2.95 -5.96 13.01
N ILE A 32 2.05 -6.46 12.15
CA ILE A 32 2.16 -6.30 10.69
C ILE A 32 2.08 -4.83 10.30
N ARG A 33 1.20 -4.03 10.92
CA ARG A 33 1.15 -2.58 10.68
C ARG A 33 2.46 -1.89 11.03
N GLN A 34 3.12 -2.28 12.11
CA GLN A 34 4.42 -1.69 12.43
C GLN A 34 5.52 -2.08 11.44
N VAL A 35 5.52 -3.33 10.97
CA VAL A 35 6.40 -3.73 9.86
C VAL A 35 6.09 -2.89 8.61
N GLY A 36 4.80 -2.69 8.30
CA GLY A 36 4.33 -1.84 7.20
C GLY A 36 4.82 -0.38 7.31
N ASN A 37 4.75 0.22 8.49
CA ASN A 37 5.28 1.56 8.76
C ASN A 37 6.79 1.65 8.51
N ALA A 38 7.56 0.67 9.03
CA ALA A 38 8.99 0.63 8.83
C ALA A 38 9.34 0.52 7.34
N PHE A 39 8.61 -0.32 6.60
CA PHE A 39 8.84 -0.53 5.17
C PHE A 39 8.41 0.66 4.32
N ALA A 40 7.32 1.34 4.68
CA ALA A 40 6.87 2.54 3.98
C ALA A 40 7.95 3.63 3.93
N GLY A 41 8.80 3.73 4.96
CA GLY A 41 9.92 4.69 5.00
C GLY A 41 11.13 4.32 4.12
N THR A 42 11.23 3.09 3.60
CA THR A 42 12.43 2.60 2.90
C THR A 42 12.61 3.10 1.47
N GLY A 43 11.57 3.70 0.86
CA GLY A 43 11.64 4.19 -0.52
C GLY A 43 12.76 5.19 -0.78
N THR A 44 13.13 6.00 0.22
CA THR A 44 14.25 6.94 0.13
C THR A 44 15.60 6.24 0.11
N SER A 45 15.75 5.10 0.81
CA SER A 45 17.00 4.34 0.86
C SER A 45 17.36 3.74 -0.51
N PHE A 46 16.37 3.20 -1.23
CA PHE A 46 16.60 2.67 -2.58
C PHE A 46 16.94 3.78 -3.57
N ALA A 47 16.29 4.94 -3.46
CA ALA A 47 16.52 6.07 -4.36
C ALA A 47 17.85 6.81 -4.11
N SER A 48 18.42 6.71 -2.90
CA SER A 48 19.70 7.32 -2.54
C SER A 48 20.92 6.44 -2.82
N ASP A 49 20.71 5.19 -3.23
CA ASP A 49 21.80 4.26 -3.52
C ASP A 49 22.53 4.65 -4.82
N ASN A 50 23.83 4.40 -4.87
CA ASN A 50 24.69 4.76 -5.99
C ASN A 50 24.93 3.61 -6.98
N ASP A 51 24.41 2.41 -6.71
CA ASP A 51 24.46 1.25 -7.60
C ASP A 51 23.08 0.91 -8.18
N PRO A 52 22.74 1.43 -9.37
CA PRO A 52 21.46 1.15 -10.02
C PRO A 52 21.21 -0.33 -10.31
N GLU A 53 22.25 -1.15 -10.52
CA GLU A 53 22.07 -2.58 -10.82
C GLU A 53 21.74 -3.38 -9.56
N LEU A 54 22.39 -3.06 -8.43
CA LEU A 54 22.01 -3.60 -7.13
C LEU A 54 20.54 -3.29 -6.80
N ILE A 55 20.12 -2.04 -7.04
CA ILE A 55 18.73 -1.62 -6.83
C ILE A 55 17.76 -2.33 -7.79
N ARG A 56 18.13 -2.46 -9.07
CA ARG A 56 17.35 -3.18 -10.09
C ARG A 56 17.07 -4.62 -9.65
N GLU A 57 18.05 -5.30 -9.06
CA GLU A 57 17.93 -6.68 -8.57
C GLU A 57 17.14 -6.79 -7.25
N ALA A 58 17.24 -5.81 -6.36
CA ALA A 58 16.58 -5.82 -5.06
C ALA A 58 15.09 -5.46 -5.12
N LEU A 59 14.71 -4.48 -5.95
CA LEU A 59 13.35 -3.92 -5.97
C LEU A 59 12.23 -4.94 -6.25
N PRO A 60 12.38 -5.95 -7.15
CA PRO A 60 11.33 -6.94 -7.37
C PRO A 60 10.88 -7.66 -6.10
N PHE A 61 11.82 -8.02 -5.21
CA PHE A 61 11.48 -8.64 -3.93
C PHE A 61 10.75 -7.66 -3.01
N SER A 62 11.31 -6.46 -2.83
CA SER A 62 10.71 -5.41 -1.98
C SER A 62 9.29 -5.06 -2.42
N LEU A 63 9.04 -4.94 -3.72
CA LEU A 63 7.70 -4.71 -4.28
C LEU A 63 6.73 -5.83 -3.88
N LYS A 64 7.12 -7.09 -4.07
CA LYS A 64 6.29 -8.25 -3.71
C LYS A 64 6.08 -8.41 -2.21
N LEU A 65 7.05 -8.01 -1.39
CA LEU A 65 6.93 -7.98 0.06
C LEU A 65 5.90 -6.93 0.49
N MET A 66 5.93 -5.73 -0.08
CA MET A 66 4.92 -4.69 0.19
C MET A 66 3.51 -5.14 -0.20
N GLU A 67 3.34 -5.78 -1.36
CA GLU A 67 2.04 -6.36 -1.75
C GLU A 67 1.56 -7.43 -0.75
N SER A 68 2.48 -8.28 -0.27
CA SER A 68 2.17 -9.33 0.71
C SER A 68 1.74 -8.74 2.06
N LEU A 69 2.38 -7.65 2.50
CA LEU A 69 1.97 -6.91 3.69
C LEU A 69 0.59 -6.28 3.49
N LEU A 70 0.36 -5.61 2.36
CA LEU A 70 -0.93 -4.99 2.03
C LEU A 70 -2.09 -6.00 1.95
N ALA A 71 -1.83 -7.26 1.62
CA ALA A 71 -2.85 -8.31 1.69
C ALA A 71 -3.40 -8.53 3.12
N GLU A 72 -2.59 -8.26 4.15
CA GLU A 72 -2.98 -8.37 5.57
C GLU A 72 -3.48 -7.04 6.15
N ILE A 73 -2.97 -5.91 5.63
CA ILE A 73 -3.28 -4.54 6.07
C ILE A 73 -3.69 -3.65 4.87
N PRO A 74 -4.82 -3.92 4.22
CA PRO A 74 -5.19 -3.34 2.92
C PRO A 74 -5.52 -1.83 2.97
N ASP A 75 -5.71 -1.28 4.16
CA ASP A 75 -6.04 0.12 4.43
C ASP A 75 -4.83 0.92 4.96
N HIS A 76 -3.62 0.37 4.87
CA HIS A 76 -2.42 1.01 5.39
C HIS A 76 -1.86 2.07 4.43
N GLN A 77 -2.42 3.28 4.51
CA GLN A 77 -2.16 4.38 3.58
C GLN A 77 -0.67 4.71 3.34
N PRO A 78 0.23 4.79 4.34
CA PRO A 78 1.66 5.02 4.08
C PRO A 78 2.30 3.94 3.21
N LEU A 79 1.88 2.68 3.40
CA LEU A 79 2.41 1.54 2.66
C LEU A 79 1.83 1.51 1.24
N LEU A 80 0.55 1.87 1.07
CA LEU A 80 -0.07 2.05 -0.24
C LEU A 80 0.65 3.11 -1.08
N LEU A 81 0.95 4.27 -0.47
CA LEU A 81 1.69 5.35 -1.12
C LEU A 81 3.11 4.92 -1.53
N SER A 82 3.85 4.27 -0.62
CA SER A 82 5.20 3.78 -0.95
C SER A 82 5.17 2.68 -2.01
N THR A 83 4.18 1.79 -2.00
CA THR A 83 4.02 0.75 -3.01
C THR A 83 3.71 1.36 -4.39
N SER A 84 2.80 2.34 -4.45
CA SER A 84 2.51 3.11 -5.67
C SER A 84 3.76 3.79 -6.22
N SER A 85 4.52 4.47 -5.35
CA SER A 85 5.74 5.18 -5.72
C SER A 85 6.83 4.22 -6.24
N ALA A 86 7.07 3.12 -5.53
CA ALA A 86 8.09 2.15 -5.88
C ALA A 86 7.78 1.43 -7.21
N TYR A 87 6.53 1.04 -7.46
CA TYR A 87 6.14 0.47 -8.76
C TYR A 87 6.33 1.47 -9.89
N SER A 88 5.99 2.74 -9.67
CA SER A 88 6.18 3.80 -10.67
C SER A 88 7.67 3.99 -10.99
N GLN A 89 8.51 4.07 -9.98
CA GLN A 89 9.96 4.24 -10.12
C GLN A 89 10.60 3.05 -10.83
N TYR A 90 10.27 1.81 -10.43
CA TYR A 90 10.80 0.61 -11.06
C TYR A 90 10.38 0.49 -12.53
N ALA A 91 9.09 0.74 -12.82
CA ALA A 91 8.57 0.70 -14.18
C ALA A 91 9.25 1.74 -15.07
N TYR A 92 9.46 2.96 -14.56
CA TYR A 92 10.14 4.01 -15.29
C TYR A 92 11.63 3.69 -15.51
N ALA A 93 12.40 3.55 -14.42
CA ALA A 93 13.85 3.50 -14.44
C ALA A 93 14.42 2.24 -15.11
N PHE A 94 13.73 1.09 -14.98
CA PHE A 94 14.30 -0.20 -15.40
C PHE A 94 13.53 -0.91 -16.50
N LEU A 95 12.31 -0.47 -16.85
CA LEU A 95 11.55 -1.06 -17.96
C LEU A 95 11.34 -0.07 -19.10
N GLN A 96 10.81 1.11 -18.81
CA GLN A 96 10.57 2.11 -19.84
C GLN A 96 11.89 2.63 -20.43
N MET A 97 12.88 2.98 -19.60
CA MET A 97 14.17 3.45 -20.09
C MET A 97 14.91 2.39 -20.93
N ASP A 98 14.85 1.12 -20.54
CA ASP A 98 15.44 0.04 -21.33
C ASP A 98 14.68 -0.19 -22.63
N ALA A 99 13.35 -0.02 -22.63
CA ALA A 99 12.55 -0.06 -23.85
C ALA A 99 12.94 1.06 -24.82
N ASP A 100 13.09 2.29 -24.33
CA ASP A 100 13.48 3.45 -25.12
C ASP A 100 14.89 3.25 -25.72
N ARG A 101 15.84 2.71 -24.94
CA ARG A 101 17.20 2.40 -25.43
C ARG A 101 17.21 1.33 -26.52
N LEU A 102 16.32 0.34 -26.43
CA LEU A 102 16.27 -0.79 -27.37
C LEU A 102 15.47 -0.49 -28.63
N GLU A 103 14.76 0.63 -28.72
CA GLU A 103 13.79 0.87 -29.80
C GLU A 103 14.38 0.76 -31.21
N ASP A 104 15.55 1.36 -31.43
CA ASP A 104 16.24 1.34 -32.72
C ASP A 104 16.98 0.02 -33.00
N LEU A 105 17.25 -0.78 -31.97
CA LEU A 105 18.05 -2.01 -32.05
C LEU A 105 17.18 -3.27 -32.16
N ASP A 106 16.12 -3.34 -31.34
CA ASP A 106 15.14 -4.42 -31.31
C ASP A 106 13.78 -3.85 -30.91
N PHE A 107 13.02 -3.42 -31.92
CA PHE A 107 11.67 -2.90 -31.74
C PHE A 107 10.72 -3.91 -31.06
N ARG A 108 10.88 -5.21 -31.31
CA ARG A 108 10.01 -6.23 -30.70
C ARG A 108 10.26 -6.33 -29.19
N GLN A 109 11.53 -6.37 -28.79
CA GLN A 109 11.91 -6.39 -27.38
C GLN A 109 11.51 -5.08 -26.67
N SER A 110 11.73 -3.93 -27.33
CA SER A 110 11.27 -2.62 -26.84
C SER A 110 9.77 -2.63 -26.55
N GLN A 111 8.94 -3.07 -27.50
CA GLN A 111 7.48 -3.17 -27.31
C GLN A 111 7.08 -4.11 -26.16
N ALA A 112 7.79 -5.22 -25.98
CA ALA A 112 7.56 -6.12 -24.85
C ALA A 112 7.84 -5.44 -23.50
N LEU A 113 8.92 -4.67 -23.41
CA LEU A 113 9.25 -3.89 -22.21
C LEU A 113 8.26 -2.75 -21.97
N ARG A 114 7.84 -2.01 -23.01
CA ARG A 114 6.81 -0.97 -22.90
C ARG A 114 5.50 -1.54 -22.34
N LYS A 115 5.07 -2.70 -22.84
CA LYS A 115 3.87 -3.39 -22.33
C LYS A 115 4.03 -3.78 -20.86
N ARG A 116 5.20 -4.29 -20.48
CA ARG A 116 5.50 -4.64 -19.08
C ARG A 116 5.49 -3.39 -18.18
N ALA A 117 6.11 -2.30 -18.60
CA ALA A 117 6.11 -1.03 -17.89
C ALA A 117 4.68 -0.49 -17.69
N ALA A 118 3.87 -0.47 -18.76
CA ALA A 118 2.48 -0.04 -18.70
C ALA A 118 1.65 -0.82 -17.65
N ASN A 119 1.82 -2.15 -17.60
CA ASN A 119 1.15 -2.97 -16.59
C ASN A 119 1.58 -2.60 -15.15
N LEU A 120 2.84 -2.25 -14.94
CA LEU A 120 3.33 -1.83 -13.62
C LEU A 120 2.87 -0.41 -13.25
N PHE A 121 2.78 0.51 -14.20
CA PHE A 121 2.19 1.82 -13.96
C PHE A 121 0.70 1.75 -13.62
N VAL A 122 -0.04 0.87 -14.28
CA VAL A 122 -1.45 0.59 -13.93
C VAL A 122 -1.56 0.07 -12.50
N ARG A 123 -0.69 -0.87 -12.12
CA ARG A 123 -0.63 -1.38 -10.75
C ARG A 123 -0.27 -0.30 -9.72
N ALA A 124 0.72 0.54 -10.03
CA ALA A 124 1.09 1.68 -9.20
C ALA A 124 -0.11 2.61 -8.96
N ARG A 125 -0.78 3.02 -10.06
CA ARG A 125 -2.00 3.83 -10.02
C ARG A 125 -3.05 3.19 -9.13
N ASP A 126 -3.28 1.88 -9.25
CA ASP A 126 -4.32 1.20 -8.48
C ASP A 126 -4.03 1.23 -6.97
N TYR A 127 -2.77 1.05 -6.54
CA TYR A 127 -2.39 1.25 -5.14
C TYR A 127 -2.51 2.71 -4.69
N GLY A 128 -2.16 3.67 -5.54
CA GLY A 128 -2.35 5.09 -5.26
C GLY A 128 -3.82 5.47 -5.06
N LEU A 129 -4.70 4.97 -5.94
CA LEU A 129 -6.15 5.15 -5.83
C LEU A 129 -6.70 4.48 -4.57
N GLN A 130 -6.24 3.26 -4.25
CA GLN A 130 -6.61 2.58 -3.02
C GLN A 130 -6.20 3.38 -1.78
N GLY A 131 -5.03 4.03 -1.80
CA GLY A 131 -4.58 4.91 -0.72
C GLY A 131 -5.47 6.14 -0.51
N LEU A 132 -5.98 6.73 -1.60
CA LEU A 132 -6.95 7.83 -1.53
C LEU A 132 -8.32 7.35 -1.05
N GLU A 133 -8.72 6.15 -1.44
CA GLU A 133 -10.00 5.55 -1.05
C GLU A 133 -10.11 5.26 0.46
N VAL A 134 -8.98 5.16 1.18
CA VAL A 134 -8.95 4.96 2.64
C VAL A 134 -9.69 6.09 3.38
N ASP A 135 -9.43 7.33 2.99
CA ASP A 135 -10.04 8.52 3.63
C ASP A 135 -11.15 9.15 2.77
N HIS A 136 -11.14 8.88 1.46
CA HIS A 136 -12.07 9.46 0.49
C HIS A 136 -12.85 8.35 -0.22
N SER A 137 -13.84 7.76 0.47
CA SER A 137 -14.70 6.73 -0.12
C SER A 137 -15.42 7.24 -1.38
N GLY A 138 -15.42 6.43 -2.44
CA GLY A 138 -15.94 6.74 -3.76
C GLY A 138 -14.98 7.51 -4.66
N PHE A 139 -13.76 7.86 -4.20
CA PHE A 139 -12.84 8.72 -4.94
C PHE A 139 -12.49 8.14 -6.32
N ALA A 140 -12.13 6.86 -6.41
CA ALA A 140 -11.72 6.28 -7.69
C ALA A 140 -12.86 6.26 -8.73
N VAL A 141 -14.10 6.09 -8.28
CA VAL A 141 -15.29 6.14 -9.14
C VAL A 141 -15.54 7.58 -9.59
N LEU A 142 -15.53 8.53 -8.66
CA LEU A 142 -15.74 9.94 -8.95
C LEU A 142 -14.65 10.49 -9.86
N LEU A 143 -13.38 10.11 -9.67
CA LEU A 143 -12.26 10.53 -10.52
C LEU A 143 -12.47 10.13 -11.99
N ARG A 144 -13.08 8.97 -12.26
CA ARG A 144 -13.36 8.52 -13.63
C ARG A 144 -14.56 9.25 -14.25
N ALA A 145 -15.56 9.60 -13.43
CA ALA A 145 -16.78 10.24 -13.89
C ALA A 145 -16.61 11.77 -14.05
N ASP A 146 -16.02 12.42 -13.05
CA ASP A 146 -15.77 13.86 -12.98
C ASP A 146 -14.48 14.15 -12.19
N PRO A 147 -13.32 14.21 -12.88
CA PRO A 147 -12.03 14.45 -12.24
C PRO A 147 -11.95 15.78 -11.48
N LYS A 148 -12.63 16.83 -11.97
CA LYS A 148 -12.59 18.15 -11.34
C LYS A 148 -13.28 18.12 -9.98
N THR A 149 -14.46 17.51 -9.92
CA THR A 149 -15.19 17.36 -8.66
C THR A 149 -14.47 16.42 -7.71
N ALA A 150 -13.85 15.34 -8.22
CA ALA A 150 -13.10 14.39 -7.40
C ALA A 150 -11.99 15.08 -6.58
N VAL A 151 -11.17 15.92 -7.22
CA VAL A 151 -10.01 16.54 -6.55
C VAL A 151 -10.39 17.68 -5.62
N LEU A 152 -11.54 18.34 -5.81
CA LEU A 152 -12.01 19.39 -4.89
C LEU A 152 -12.34 18.85 -3.49
N ASN A 153 -12.65 17.56 -3.39
CA ASN A 153 -12.99 16.89 -2.14
C ASN A 153 -11.77 16.33 -1.38
N LEU A 154 -10.53 16.55 -1.87
CA LEU A 154 -9.28 16.10 -1.24
C LEU A 154 -8.77 17.05 -0.12
N ARG A 155 -9.67 17.71 0.62
CA ARG A 155 -9.30 18.68 1.66
C ARG A 155 -9.06 18.03 3.02
#